data_AF-A0AAW6K5W9-F1
#
_entry.id   AF-A0AAW6K5W9-F1
#
_cell.length_a   1.000
_cell.length_b   1.000
_cell.length_c   1.000
_cell.angle_alpha   90.00
_cell.angle_beta   90.00
_cell.angle_gamma   90.00
#
_symmetry.space_group_name_H-M   'P 1'
#
loop_
_entity.id
_entity.type
_entity.pdbx_description
1 polymer ?
#
loop_
_entity_poly.entity_id
_entity_poly.type
_entity_poly.pdbx_seq_one_letter_code
_entity_poly.pdbx_strand_id
1 'polypeptide(L)' 'MTFIILMAGMFLFIQLKKPFRKKIFGYVFLAVYLTVLALYTINSTFVHLISDSLLSILAVIAVAPLLAGFLKPSADSR' A
#
# COMPACT_ATOMS: atom_id res chain seq x y z
N MET A 1 0.05 14.47 -4.10
CA MET A 1 0.08 13.25 -4.95
C MET A 1 0.24 11.99 -4.12
N THR A 2 1.24 11.92 -3.22
CA THR A 2 1.52 10.76 -2.36
C THR A 2 0.33 10.32 -1.49
N PHE A 3 -0.42 11.27 -0.92
CA PHE A 3 -1.66 10.99 -0.18
C PHE A 3 -2.67 10.15 -0.97
N ILE A 4 -2.93 10.55 -2.23
CA ILE A 4 -3.91 9.89 -3.08
C ILE A 4 -3.46 8.47 -3.41
N ILE A 5 -2.17 8.28 -3.68
CA ILE A 5 -1.58 6.96 -3.94
C ILE A 5 -1.78 6.05 -2.73
N LEU A 6 -1.47 6.55 -1.53
CA LEU A 6 -1.71 5.81 -0.29
C LEU A 6 -3.20 5.50 -0.14
N MET A 7 -4.09 6.48 -0.18
CA MET A 7 -5.52 6.23 0.00
C MET A 7 -6.11 5.23 -1.01
N ALA A 8 -5.69 5.29 -2.27
CA ALA A 8 -6.07 4.30 -3.28
C ALA A 8 -5.57 2.89 -2.91
N GLY A 9 -4.33 2.78 -2.42
CA GLY A 9 -3.78 1.54 -1.88
C GLY A 9 -4.56 0.99 -0.69
N MET A 10 -4.94 1.85 0.26
CA MET A 10 -5.74 1.44 1.42
C MET A 10 -7.11 0.92 0.99
N PHE A 11 -7.75 1.60 0.05
CA PHE A 11 -9.02 1.17 -0.53
C PHE A 11 -8.90 -0.20 -1.21
N LEU A 12 -7.86 -0.41 -2.04
CA LEU A 12 -7.62 -1.69 -2.69
C LEU A 12 -7.36 -2.81 -1.67
N PHE A 13 -6.59 -2.52 -0.61
CA PHE A 13 -6.33 -3.48 0.45
C PHE A 13 -7.62 -3.96 1.14
N ILE A 14 -8.55 -3.04 1.41
CA ILE A 14 -9.86 -3.36 2.02
C ILE A 14 -10.75 -4.15 1.05
N GLN A 15 -10.78 -3.75 -0.23
CA GLN A 15 -11.61 -4.38 -1.26
C GLN A 15 -11.15 -5.81 -1.59
N LEU A 16 -9.84 -6.06 -1.57
CA LEU A 16 -9.26 -7.38 -1.81
C LEU A 16 -9.53 -8.28 -0.59
N LYS A 17 -10.63 -9.04 -0.58
CA LYS A 17 -10.99 -9.99 0.50
C LYS A 17 -9.85 -10.97 0.87
N LYS A 18 -9.01 -11.34 -0.10
CA LYS A 18 -7.78 -12.13 0.06
C LYS A 18 -6.71 -11.61 -0.91
N PRO A 19 -6.01 -10.51 -0.59
CA PRO A 19 -4.98 -9.97 -1.48
C PRO A 19 -3.79 -10.94 -1.59
N PHE A 20 -3.60 -11.78 -0.57
CA PHE A 20 -2.50 -12.74 -0.48
C PHE A 20 -3.02 -14.14 -0.11
N ARG A 21 -2.47 -15.17 -0.76
CA ARG A 21 -2.86 -16.58 -0.58
C ARG A 21 -2.56 -17.10 0.84
N LYS A 22 -1.52 -16.55 1.49
CA LYS A 22 -1.09 -16.90 2.86
C LYS A 22 -1.38 -15.73 3.81
N LYS A 23 -2.05 -16.01 4.94
CA LYS A 23 -2.41 -15.00 5.96
C LYS A 23 -1.22 -14.18 6.47
N ILE A 24 -0.08 -14.83 6.73
CA ILE A 24 1.15 -14.17 7.20
C ILE A 24 1.62 -13.07 6.25
N PHE A 25 1.56 -13.30 4.94
CA PHE A 25 1.97 -12.30 3.96
C PHE A 25 1.05 -11.08 3.96
N GLY A 26 -0.25 -11.28 4.23
CA GLY A 26 -1.20 -10.18 4.39
C GLY A 26 -0.87 -9.30 5.60
N TYR A 27 -0.54 -9.90 6.75
CA TYR A 27 -0.17 -9.13 7.95
C TYR A 27 1.17 -8.40 7.79
N VAL A 28 2.19 -9.05 7.22
CA VAL A 28 3.49 -8.41 6.95
C VAL A 28 3.31 -7.24 5.98
N PHE A 29 2.56 -7.45 4.89
CA PHE A 29 2.26 -6.39 3.94
C PHE A 29 1.52 -5.22 4.62
N LEU A 30 0.51 -5.51 5.42
CA LEU A 30 -0.23 -4.49 6.16
C LEU A 30 0.68 -3.69 7.10
N ALA A 31 1.57 -4.35 7.84
CA ALA A 31 2.51 -3.68 8.73
C ALA A 31 3.45 -2.73 7.95
N VAL A 32 4.00 -3.18 6.82
CA VAL A 32 4.84 -2.34 5.95
C VAL A 32 4.05 -1.15 5.41
N TYR A 33 2.84 -1.41 4.90
CA TYR A 33 1.99 -0.36 4.34
C TYR A 33 1.63 0.71 5.39
N LEU A 34 1.23 0.29 6.60
CA LEU A 34 0.95 1.21 7.71
C LEU A 34 2.18 2.01 8.14
N THR A 35 3.37 1.41 8.06
CA THR A 35 4.62 2.13 8.35
C THR A 35 4.84 3.26 7.36
N VAL A 36 4.63 3.03 6.07
CA VAL A 36 4.74 4.08 5.04
C VAL A 36 3.68 5.18 5.23
N LEU A 37 2.45 4.80 5.61
CA LEU A 37 1.39 5.75 5.91
C LEU A 37 1.69 6.61 7.15
N ALA A 38 2.23 5.99 8.20
CA ALA A 38 2.69 6.69 9.40
C ALA A 38 3.83 7.65 9.07
N LEU A 39 4.79 7.20 8.26
CA LEU A 39 5.90 8.03 7.81
C LEU A 39 5.41 9.25 7.02
N TYR A 40 4.46 9.07 6.08
CA TYR A 40 3.82 10.19 5.38
C TYR A 40 3.15 11.17 6.36
N THR A 41 2.39 10.64 7.31
CA THR A 41 1.64 11.46 8.28
C THR A 41 2.59 12.28 9.15
N ILE A 42 3.68 11.68 9.62
CA ILE A 42 4.70 12.39 10.41
C ILE A 42 5.41 13.43 9.54
N ASN A 43 5.83 13.03 8.32
CA ASN A 43 6.54 13.89 7.37
C ASN A 43 5.75 15.13 6.98
N SER A 44 4.43 14.98 6.82
CA SER A 44 3.53 16.04 6.37
C SER A 44 3.02 16.95 7.49
N THR A 45 2.85 16.43 8.71
CA THR A 45 2.13 17.15 9.78
C THR A 45 3.06 17.67 10.86
N PHE A 46 4.15 16.96 11.17
CA PHE A 46 4.96 17.24 12.35
C PHE A 46 6.38 17.67 11.98
N VAL A 47 7.10 16.83 11.24
CA VAL A 47 8.52 17.07 10.95
C VAL A 47 8.91 16.42 9.63
N HIS A 48 9.59 17.18 8.77
CA HIS A 48 10.09 16.70 7.48
C HIS A 48 11.33 15.82 7.71
N LEU A 49 11.12 14.51 7.80
CA LEU A 49 12.15 13.49 8.02
C LEU A 49 12.85 13.08 6.73
N ILE A 50 12.09 12.96 5.64
CA ILE A 50 12.57 12.50 4.34
C ILE A 50 11.97 13.35 3.22
N SER A 51 12.67 13.36 2.07
CA SER A 51 12.19 14.11 0.91
C SER A 51 10.86 13.56 0.39
N ASP A 52 10.01 14.47 -0.10
CA ASP A 52 8.69 14.10 -0.65
C ASP A 52 8.82 13.17 -1.86
N SER A 53 9.89 13.32 -2.65
CA SER A 53 10.24 12.41 -3.74
C SER A 53 10.49 10.99 -3.23
N LEU A 54 11.31 10.82 -2.19
CA LEU A 54 11.61 9.49 -1.63
C LEU A 54 10.36 8.86 -1.01
N LEU A 55 9.57 9.65 -0.30
CA LEU A 55 8.30 9.21 0.26
C LEU A 55 7.31 8.77 -0.84
N SER A 56 7.25 9.50 -1.96
CA SER A 56 6.39 9.14 -3.08
C SER A 56 6.80 7.82 -3.74
N ILE A 57 8.10 7.55 -3.86
CA ILE A 57 8.62 6.26 -4.35
C ILE A 57 8.23 5.13 -3.39
N LEU A 58 8.37 5.32 -2.08
CA LEU A 58 7.96 4.34 -1.08
C LEU A 58 6.46 4.03 -1.14
N ALA A 59 5.63 5.06 -1.32
CA ALA A 59 4.19 4.88 -1.48
C ALA A 59 3.84 4.06 -2.73
N VAL A 60 4.49 4.33 -3.87
CA VAL A 60 4.27 3.56 -5.10
C VAL A 60 4.68 2.10 -4.91
N ILE A 61 5.84 1.83 -4.32
CA ILE A 61 6.32 0.47 -4.06
C ILE A 61 5.36 -0.27 -3.11
N ALA A 62 4.85 0.41 -2.09
CA ALA A 62 3.91 -0.19 -1.14
C ALA A 62 2.56 -0.55 -1.81
N VAL A 63 2.10 0.24 -2.79
CA VAL A 63 0.80 0.06 -3.44
C VAL A 63 0.86 -0.87 -4.66
N ALA A 64 2.01 -0.96 -5.35
CA ALA A 64 2.15 -1.75 -6.57
C ALA A 64 1.74 -3.23 -6.43
N PRO A 65 2.05 -3.96 -5.34
CA PRO A 65 1.59 -5.34 -5.15
C PRO A 65 0.07 -5.49 -5.10
N LEU A 66 -0.64 -4.48 -4.58
CA LEU A 66 -2.12 -4.48 -4.52
C LEU A 66 -2.72 -4.28 -5.90
N LEU A 67 -2.12 -3.41 -6.71
CA LEU A 67 -2.52 -3.24 -8.11
C LEU A 67 -2.31 -4.52 -8.91
N ALA A 68 -1.17 -5.19 -8.71
CA ALA A 68 -0.91 -6.48 -9.35
C ALA A 68 -1.91 -7.56 -8.90
N GLY A 69 -2.31 -7.57 -7.63
CA GLY A 69 -3.35 -8.46 -7.11
C GLY A 69 -4.75 -8.15 -7.65
N PHE A 70 -5.08 -6.88 -7.82
CA PHE A 70 -6.37 -6.41 -8.36
C PHE A 70 -6.52 -6.67 -9.86
N LEU A 71 -5.45 -6.48 -10.64
CA LEU A 71 -5.44 -6.67 -12.08
C LEU A 71 -5.28 -8.14 -12.51
N LYS A 72 -4.98 -9.04 -11.57
CA LYS A 72 -4.88 -10.46 -11.88
C LYS A 72 -6.26 -10.97 -12.31
N PRO A 73 -6.43 -11.45 -13.55
CA PRO A 73 -7.71 -11.99 -13.98
C PRO A 73 -8.14 -13.11 -13.04
N SER A 74 -9.42 -13.17 -12.73
CA SER A 74 -10.06 -14.30 -12.04
C SER A 74 -10.00 -15.54 -12.94
N ALA A 75 -8.81 -16.09 -13.14
CA ALA A 75 -8.59 -17.36 -13.84
C ALA A 75 -8.88 -18.54 -12.90
N ASP A 76 -10.05 -18.50 -12.26
CA ASP A 76 -10.62 -19.61 -11.51
C ASP A 76 -12.14 -19.59 -11.65
N SER A 77 -12.58 -19.75 -12.91
CA SER A 77 -13.84 -20.39 -13.23
C SER A 77 -13.48 -21.83 -13.57
N ARG A 78 -13.51 -22.72 -12.57
CA ARG A 78 -13.72 -24.16 -12.72
C ARG A 78 -13.96 -24.83 -11.37
#